data_AF-A0A2C0Z6Y9-F1
#
_entry.id   AF-A0A2C0Z6Y9-F1
#
_cell.length_a   1.000
_cell.length_b   1.000
_cell.length_c   1.000
_cell.angle_alpha   90.00
_cell.angle_beta   90.00
_cell.angle_gamma   90.00
#
_symmetry.space_group_name_H-M   'P 1'
#
loop_
_entity.id
_entity.type
_entity.pdbx_description
1 polymer ?
#
loop_
_entity_poly.entity_id
_entity_poly.type
_entity_poly.pdbx_seq_one_letter_code
_entity_poly.pdbx_strand_id
1 'polypeptide(L)'
;MIKLFKRIFSKEKTNQVTLPLKETRSLSKVEIEYIISEFTEKQNKLAEGMKNNSVNTADIEFHELITNRITNNLKYRIPFLEIELVYLNNVLRGKKVKTIKYKLFHQVRDTDTTELTDMVINQGYSFVPSVGYLKIG
;
A
#
# COMPACT_ATOMS: atom_id res chain seq x y z
N MET A 1 30.91 -33.92 -14.69
CA MET A 1 30.14 -32.85 -15.38
C MET A 1 28.78 -32.61 -14.68
N ILE A 2 28.76 -32.37 -13.35
CA ILE A 2 27.50 -32.26 -12.56
C ILE A 2 27.48 -31.03 -11.62
N LYS A 3 28.58 -30.25 -11.53
CA LYS A 3 28.64 -29.07 -10.64
C LYS A 3 28.11 -27.77 -11.26
N LEU A 4 27.96 -27.69 -12.59
CA LEU A 4 27.52 -26.44 -13.26
C LEU A 4 26.02 -26.19 -13.12
N PHE A 5 25.17 -27.23 -13.15
CA PHE A 5 23.71 -27.07 -13.08
C PHE A 5 23.20 -26.59 -11.71
N LYS A 6 23.89 -26.90 -10.60
CA LYS A 6 23.51 -26.38 -9.27
C LYS A 6 23.71 -24.86 -9.12
N ARG A 7 24.53 -24.24 -9.99
CA ARG A 7 24.83 -22.81 -9.96
C ARG A 7 23.94 -21.98 -10.89
N ILE A 8 23.22 -22.63 -11.82
CA ILE A 8 22.22 -21.99 -12.68
C ILE A 8 20.83 -22.02 -12.00
N PHE A 9 20.62 -22.96 -11.07
CA PHE A 9 19.40 -23.06 -10.24
C PHE A 9 19.55 -22.47 -8.83
N SER A 10 20.68 -21.85 -8.48
CA SER A 10 20.69 -20.91 -7.37
C SER A 10 19.89 -19.70 -7.81
N LYS A 11 18.57 -19.73 -7.56
CA LYS A 11 17.71 -18.54 -7.60
C LYS A 11 18.50 -17.43 -6.91
N GLU A 12 18.98 -16.46 -7.69
CA GLU A 12 19.37 -15.19 -7.09
C GLU A 12 18.22 -14.81 -6.18
N LYS A 13 18.49 -14.65 -4.88
CA LYS A 13 17.46 -14.16 -3.96
C LYS A 13 17.13 -12.77 -4.46
N THR A 14 16.10 -12.65 -5.27
CA THR A 14 15.57 -11.37 -5.68
C THR A 14 15.15 -10.66 -4.40
N ASN A 15 15.59 -9.43 -4.20
CA ASN A 15 15.14 -8.59 -3.07
C ASN A 15 13.61 -8.33 -3.11
N GLN A 16 12.97 -8.69 -4.24
CA GLN A 16 11.54 -8.64 -4.46
C GLN A 16 10.81 -9.69 -3.62
N VAL A 17 9.67 -9.26 -3.08
CA VAL A 17 8.75 -10.12 -2.32
C VAL A 17 7.97 -11.08 -3.20
N THR A 18 7.71 -12.27 -2.67
CA THR A 18 6.82 -13.24 -3.31
C THR A 18 5.36 -12.83 -3.09
N LEU A 19 4.63 -12.54 -4.17
CA LEU A 19 3.24 -12.11 -4.14
C LEU A 19 2.27 -13.29 -4.37
N PRO A 20 1.06 -13.28 -3.79
CA PRO A 20 0.56 -12.29 -2.84
C PRO A 20 1.11 -12.49 -1.43
N LEU A 21 1.40 -11.39 -0.75
CA LEU A 21 1.69 -11.35 0.67
C LEU A 21 0.44 -11.70 1.46
N LYS A 22 0.52 -12.75 2.28
CA LYS A 22 -0.52 -13.13 3.24
C LYS A 22 -0.34 -12.44 4.58
N GLU A 23 0.90 -12.09 4.93
CA GLU A 23 1.28 -11.36 6.12
C GLU A 23 2.62 -10.64 5.89
N THR A 24 2.98 -9.72 6.77
CA THR A 24 4.24 -8.93 6.67
C THR A 24 5.26 -9.28 7.76
N ARG A 25 4.90 -10.06 8.77
CA ARG A 25 5.79 -10.42 9.88
C ARG A 25 6.94 -11.32 9.46
N SER A 26 6.70 -12.19 8.48
CA SER A 26 7.70 -13.12 7.93
C SER A 26 8.68 -12.49 6.95
N LEU A 27 8.47 -11.22 6.57
CA LEU A 27 9.35 -10.52 5.63
C LEU A 27 10.76 -10.35 6.20
N SER A 28 11.77 -10.58 5.39
CA SER A 28 13.14 -10.21 5.71
C SER A 28 13.32 -8.68 5.71
N LYS A 29 14.42 -8.21 6.30
CA LYS A 29 14.76 -6.79 6.30
C LYS A 29 14.92 -6.23 4.88
N VAL A 30 15.53 -7.00 3.99
CA VAL A 30 15.76 -6.63 2.59
C VAL A 30 14.44 -6.50 1.83
N GLU A 31 13.49 -7.42 2.07
CA GLU A 31 12.15 -7.34 1.49
C GLU A 31 11.35 -6.12 1.99
N ILE A 32 11.51 -5.77 3.27
CA ILE A 32 10.90 -4.56 3.83
C ILE A 32 11.46 -3.31 3.17
N GLU A 33 12.78 -3.21 3.04
CA GLU A 33 13.45 -2.08 2.38
C GLU A 33 13.01 -1.96 0.92
N TYR A 34 12.87 -3.08 0.22
CA TYR A 34 12.33 -3.12 -1.13
C TYR A 34 10.92 -2.53 -1.19
N ILE A 35 10.00 -2.98 -0.33
CA ILE A 35 8.63 -2.44 -0.30
C ILE A 35 8.63 -0.94 -0.01
N ILE A 36 9.38 -0.48 0.99
CA ILE A 36 9.44 0.95 1.35
C ILE A 36 9.94 1.80 0.17
N SER A 37 10.93 1.29 -0.58
CA SER A 37 11.47 1.99 -1.74
C SER A 37 10.42 2.16 -2.86
N GLU A 38 9.64 1.11 -3.16
CA GLU A 38 8.56 1.15 -4.15
C GLU A 38 7.47 2.17 -3.80
N PHE A 39 7.13 2.28 -2.51
CA PHE A 39 6.15 3.26 -2.04
C PHE A 39 6.68 4.69 -2.11
N THR A 40 7.91 4.92 -1.65
CA THR A 40 8.56 6.22 -1.70
C THR A 40 8.72 6.72 -3.14
N GLU A 41 9.10 5.84 -4.07
CA GLU A 41 9.24 6.21 -5.49
C GLU A 41 7.89 6.62 -6.10
N LYS A 42 6.81 5.91 -5.77
CA LYS A 42 5.45 6.28 -6.21
C LYS A 42 5.01 7.62 -5.63
N GLN A 43 5.30 7.89 -4.36
CA GLN A 43 5.00 9.17 -3.73
C GLN A 43 5.77 10.32 -4.41
N ASN A 44 7.05 10.12 -4.71
CA ASN A 44 7.86 11.12 -5.40
C ASN A 44 7.30 11.44 -6.80
N LYS A 45 6.88 10.42 -7.57
CA LYS A 45 6.25 10.61 -8.89
C LYS A 45 4.95 11.42 -8.80
N LEU A 46 4.15 11.22 -7.76
CA LEU A 46 2.93 12.01 -7.53
C LEU A 46 3.25 13.45 -7.16
N ALA A 47 4.25 13.68 -6.30
CA ALA A 47 4.71 15.02 -5.94
C ALA A 47 5.27 15.78 -7.16
N GLU A 48 5.96 15.09 -8.07
CA GLU A 48 6.39 15.67 -9.35
C GLU A 48 5.19 15.99 -10.27
N GLY A 49 4.18 15.12 -10.31
CA GLY A 49 2.93 15.39 -11.03
C GLY A 49 2.20 16.66 -10.55
N MET A 50 2.28 16.95 -9.25
CA MET A 50 1.72 18.19 -8.67
C MET A 50 2.38 19.44 -9.25
N LYS A 51 3.71 19.43 -9.44
CA LYS A 51 4.43 20.56 -10.06
C LYS A 51 3.95 20.83 -11.49
N ASN A 52 3.39 19.81 -12.13
CA ASN A 52 2.84 19.88 -13.48
C ASN A 52 1.31 20.10 -13.50
N ASN A 53 0.68 20.45 -12.37
CA ASN A 53 -0.76 20.72 -12.20
C ASN A 53 -1.71 19.58 -12.61
N SER A 54 -1.25 18.33 -12.67
CA SER A 54 -2.06 17.19 -13.14
C SER A 54 -2.68 16.33 -12.02
N VAL A 55 -2.36 16.61 -10.76
CA VAL A 55 -2.73 15.75 -9.60
C VAL A 55 -3.51 16.55 -8.56
N ASN A 56 -4.59 15.97 -8.04
CA ASN A 56 -5.43 16.58 -6.99
C ASN A 56 -4.70 16.56 -5.63
N THR A 57 -4.80 17.66 -4.86
CA THR A 57 -4.25 17.76 -3.49
C THR A 57 -4.71 16.63 -2.57
N ALA A 58 -5.97 16.19 -2.70
CA ALA A 58 -6.50 15.09 -1.90
C ALA A 58 -5.82 13.75 -2.22
N ASP A 59 -5.39 13.52 -3.46
CA ASP A 59 -4.70 12.28 -3.85
C ASP A 59 -3.31 12.25 -3.20
N ILE A 60 -2.63 13.39 -3.16
CA ILE A 60 -1.31 13.54 -2.55
C ILE A 60 -1.39 13.27 -1.05
N GLU A 61 -2.35 13.89 -0.36
CA GLU A 61 -2.56 13.69 1.06
C GLU A 61 -2.84 12.22 1.37
N PHE A 62 -3.73 11.57 0.61
CA PHE A 62 -3.99 10.15 0.76
C PHE A 62 -2.72 9.30 0.60
N HIS A 63 -1.94 9.58 -0.45
CA HIS A 63 -0.71 8.84 -0.74
C HIS A 63 0.36 9.04 0.32
N GLU A 64 0.48 10.23 0.89
CA GLU A 64 1.37 10.50 2.02
C GLU A 64 0.95 9.72 3.27
N LEU A 65 -0.33 9.81 3.65
CA LEU A 65 -0.86 9.14 4.84
C LEU A 65 -0.73 7.62 4.75
N ILE A 66 -1.11 7.02 3.61
CA ILE A 66 -1.02 5.57 3.44
C ILE A 66 0.45 5.12 3.36
N THR A 67 1.34 5.88 2.72
CA THR A 67 2.78 5.54 2.66
C THR A 67 3.41 5.58 4.04
N ASN A 68 3.12 6.61 4.83
CA ASN A 68 3.58 6.71 6.21
C ASN A 68 3.08 5.54 7.05
N ARG A 69 1.80 5.17 6.90
CA ARG A 69 1.21 4.03 7.61
C ARG A 69 1.88 2.70 7.26
N ILE A 70 2.02 2.40 5.97
CA ILE A 70 2.65 1.15 5.49
C ILE A 70 4.10 1.08 5.95
N THR A 71 4.85 2.17 5.82
CA THR A 71 6.26 2.26 6.23
C THR A 71 6.41 2.05 7.72
N ASN A 72 5.58 2.69 8.54
CA ASN A 72 5.59 2.52 9.99
C ASN A 72 5.25 1.07 10.36
N ASN A 73 4.21 0.49 9.75
CA ASN A 73 3.83 -0.89 10.05
C ASN A 73 4.96 -1.88 9.71
N LEU A 74 5.66 -1.69 8.58
CA LEU A 74 6.80 -2.53 8.22
C LEU A 74 7.98 -2.35 9.20
N LYS A 75 8.35 -1.09 9.49
CA LYS A 75 9.47 -0.75 10.37
C LYS A 75 9.30 -1.32 11.77
N TYR A 76 8.09 -1.23 12.31
CA TYR A 76 7.77 -1.68 13.67
C TYR A 76 7.11 -3.05 13.73
N ARG A 77 7.06 -3.79 12.61
CA ARG A 77 6.45 -5.14 12.52
C ARG A 77 5.00 -5.19 13.02
N ILE A 78 4.27 -4.10 12.85
CA ILE A 78 2.86 -4.00 13.21
C ILE A 78 2.05 -4.83 12.19
N PRO A 79 1.09 -5.67 12.65
CA PRO A 79 0.21 -6.40 11.74
C PRO A 79 -0.56 -5.47 10.83
N PHE A 80 -0.67 -5.87 9.57
CA PHE A 80 -1.47 -5.14 8.60
C PHE A 80 -2.93 -5.57 8.70
N LEU A 81 -3.83 -4.61 8.50
CA LEU A 81 -5.23 -4.91 8.26
C LEU A 81 -5.39 -5.64 6.92
N GLU A 82 -6.46 -6.42 6.76
CA GLU A 82 -6.71 -7.14 5.50
C GLU A 82 -6.74 -6.19 4.30
N ILE A 83 -7.41 -5.05 4.41
CA ILE A 83 -7.46 -4.05 3.35
C ILE A 83 -6.09 -3.45 3.04
N GLU A 84 -5.21 -3.30 4.03
CA GLU A 84 -3.84 -2.82 3.84
C GLU A 84 -2.98 -3.85 3.11
N LEU A 85 -3.18 -5.14 3.40
CA LEU A 85 -2.53 -6.23 2.65
C LEU A 85 -3.03 -6.29 1.21
N VAL A 86 -4.33 -6.12 0.97
CA VAL A 86 -4.89 -6.06 -0.38
C VAL A 86 -4.32 -4.85 -1.13
N TYR A 87 -4.24 -3.70 -0.47
CA TYR A 87 -3.61 -2.49 -1.02
C TYR A 87 -2.14 -2.73 -1.38
N LEU A 88 -1.36 -3.26 -0.44
CA LEU A 88 0.05 -3.56 -0.62
C LEU A 88 0.28 -4.50 -1.82
N ASN A 89 -0.48 -5.59 -1.88
CA ASN A 89 -0.43 -6.54 -2.99
C ASN A 89 -0.81 -5.91 -4.33
N ASN A 90 -1.80 -5.01 -4.33
CA ASN A 90 -2.23 -4.29 -5.53
C ASN A 90 -1.12 -3.37 -6.06
N VAL A 91 -0.49 -2.59 -5.16
CA VAL A 91 0.59 -1.66 -5.50
C VAL A 91 1.81 -2.40 -6.05
N LEU A 92 2.20 -3.52 -5.44
CA LEU A 92 3.38 -4.30 -5.83
C LEU A 92 3.16 -5.15 -7.09
N ARG A 93 1.93 -5.54 -7.43
CA ARG A 93 1.66 -6.40 -8.60
C ARG A 93 1.88 -5.72 -9.95
N GLY A 94 1.77 -4.39 -10.03
CA GLY A 94 2.08 -3.54 -11.20
C GLY A 94 1.26 -3.76 -12.50
N LYS A 95 0.83 -4.99 -12.82
CA LYS A 95 0.26 -5.37 -14.14
C LYS A 95 -1.28 -5.32 -14.21
N LYS A 96 -1.97 -5.34 -13.07
CA LYS A 96 -3.43 -5.18 -12.96
C LYS A 96 -3.73 -4.39 -11.69
N VAL A 97 -3.60 -3.07 -11.79
CA VAL A 97 -3.91 -2.18 -10.67
C VAL A 97 -5.42 -2.13 -10.53
N LYS A 98 -5.93 -2.76 -9.47
CA LYS A 98 -7.31 -2.61 -9.03
C LYS A 98 -7.56 -1.13 -8.71
N THR A 99 -8.71 -0.61 -9.10
CA THR A 99 -9.07 0.78 -8.83
C THR A 99 -9.16 1.01 -7.32
N ILE A 100 -8.48 2.05 -6.85
CA ILE A 100 -8.43 2.42 -5.43
C ILE A 100 -9.31 3.65 -5.27
N LYS A 101 -10.31 3.55 -4.39
CA LYS A 101 -11.15 4.67 -3.98
C LYS A 101 -10.90 4.93 -2.50
N TYR A 102 -10.81 6.19 -2.12
CA TYR A 102 -10.58 6.57 -0.72
C TYR A 102 -11.49 7.71 -0.29
N LYS A 103 -11.64 7.87 1.03
CA LYS A 103 -12.22 9.06 1.68
C LYS A 103 -11.33 9.39 2.88
N LEU A 104 -10.78 10.60 2.91
CA LEU A 104 -9.96 11.07 4.04
C LEU A 104 -10.83 11.33 5.26
N PHE A 105 -10.23 11.29 6.46
CA PHE A 105 -10.97 11.51 7.70
C PHE A 105 -11.74 12.84 7.74
N HIS A 106 -11.07 13.93 7.38
CA HIS A 106 -11.70 15.26 7.40
C HIS A 106 -12.88 15.35 6.42
N GLN A 107 -12.80 14.67 5.28
CA GLN A 107 -13.90 14.60 4.30
C GLN A 107 -15.15 13.86 4.80
N VAL A 108 -15.06 13.12 5.90
CA VAL A 108 -16.19 12.40 6.52
C VAL A 108 -16.64 13.10 7.80
N ARG A 109 -15.70 13.68 8.55
CA ARG A 109 -15.93 14.33 9.85
C ARG A 109 -16.78 15.60 9.80
N ASP A 110 -16.73 16.37 8.71
CA ASP A 110 -17.56 17.57 8.56
C ASP A 110 -19.08 17.28 8.55
N THR A 111 -19.46 16.00 8.55
CA THR A 111 -20.86 15.52 8.53
C THR A 111 -21.17 14.48 9.63
N ASP A 112 -20.33 14.37 10.68
CA ASP A 112 -20.32 13.31 11.71
C ASP A 112 -21.71 12.91 12.23
N THR A 113 -22.28 11.88 11.60
CA THR A 113 -23.34 11.03 12.15
C THR A 113 -22.87 9.58 12.03
N THR A 114 -23.12 8.78 13.07
CA THR A 114 -22.81 7.32 13.07
C THR A 114 -23.38 6.63 11.82
N GLU A 115 -24.53 7.11 11.34
CA GLU A 115 -25.20 6.67 10.11
C GLU A 115 -24.33 6.80 8.84
N LEU A 116 -23.52 7.87 8.72
CA LEU A 116 -22.64 8.06 7.57
C LEU A 116 -21.46 7.10 7.58
N THR A 117 -20.92 6.79 8.76
CA THR A 117 -19.87 5.78 8.91
C THR A 117 -20.40 4.41 8.49
N ASP A 118 -21.60 4.05 8.98
CA ASP A 118 -22.26 2.80 8.61
C ASP A 118 -22.60 2.76 7.10
N MET A 119 -23.03 3.87 6.51
CA MET A 119 -23.24 3.98 5.06
C MET A 119 -21.95 3.75 4.26
N VAL A 120 -20.83 4.34 4.68
CA VAL A 120 -19.53 4.18 3.99
C VAL A 120 -19.07 2.73 4.05
N ILE A 121 -19.24 2.07 5.21
CA ILE A 121 -18.94 0.64 5.38
C ILE A 121 -19.86 -0.21 4.48
N ASN A 122 -21.17 0.08 4.45
CA ASN A 122 -22.14 -0.60 3.59
C ASN A 122 -21.84 -0.44 2.08
N GLN A 123 -21.16 0.65 1.68
CA GLN A 123 -20.67 0.83 0.31
C GLN A 123 -19.41 0.00 0.00
N GLY A 124 -18.92 -0.81 0.94
CA GLY A 124 -17.76 -1.68 0.79
C GLY A 124 -16.42 -0.97 1.03
N TYR A 125 -16.42 0.15 1.76
CA TYR A 125 -15.17 0.74 2.26
C TYR A 125 -14.76 0.07 3.57
N SER A 126 -13.45 -0.10 3.73
CA SER A 126 -12.84 -0.55 4.97
C SER A 126 -12.12 0.61 5.64
N PHE A 127 -12.21 0.66 6.96
CA PHE A 127 -11.53 1.65 7.77
C PHE A 127 -10.03 1.38 7.84
N VAL A 128 -9.22 2.44 7.66
CA VAL A 128 -7.76 2.44 7.77
C VAL A 128 -7.37 3.56 8.75
N PRO A 129 -6.94 3.22 9.97
CA PRO A 129 -6.57 4.22 10.98
C PRO A 129 -5.50 5.18 10.44
N SER A 130 -5.52 6.43 10.91
CA SER A 130 -4.64 7.53 10.45
C SER A 130 -4.68 7.88 8.96
N VAL A 131 -5.52 7.22 8.14
CA VAL A 131 -5.70 7.53 6.72
C VAL A 131 -7.15 7.92 6.42
N GLY A 132 -8.10 7.04 6.73
CA GLY A 132 -9.53 7.24 6.46
C GLY A 132 -10.19 5.93 6.02
N TYR A 133 -10.92 5.96 4.92
CA TYR A 133 -11.64 4.81 4.38
C TYR A 133 -11.09 4.43 3.01
N LEU A 134 -10.95 3.13 2.77
CA LEU A 134 -10.36 2.57 1.55
C LEU A 134 -11.27 1.52 0.94
N LYS A 135 -11.49 1.59 -0.37
CA LYS A 135 -12.21 0.58 -1.15
C LYS A 135 -11.36 0.20 -2.35
N ILE A 136 -11.17 -1.10 -2.54
CA ILE A 136 -10.37 -1.65 -3.64
C ILE A 136 -11.28 -2.54 -4.48
N GLY A 137 -11.49 -2.16 -5.74
CA GLY A 137 -12.28 -2.92 -6.72
C GLY A 137 -11.63 -4.22 -7.13
#